data_AF-A0A261CBG3-F1
#
_entry.id   AF-A0A261CBG3-F1
#
_cell.length_a   1.000
_cell.length_b   1.000
_cell.length_c   1.000
_cell.angle_alpha   90.00
_cell.angle_beta   90.00
_cell.angle_gamma   90.00
#
_symmetry.space_group_name_H-M   'P 1'
#
loop_
_entity.id
_entity.type
_entity.pdbx_description
1 polymer ?
#
loop_
_entity_poly.entity_id
_entity_poly.type
_entity_poly.pdbx_seq_one_letter_code
_entity_poly.pdbx_strand_id
1 'polypeptide(L)'
;MISIHGGMYCMPNDLPEKSFFVAGARPYLHAHLGPVFILHDGIVNVDVYRADPEVYTLFTDVEFAAFMLMRGIYVDTRDDPISLSLGLA
;
A
#
# COMPACT_ATOMS: atom_id res chain seq x y z
N MET A 1 2.02 9.11 -15.56
CA MET A 1 0.69 8.46 -15.53
C MET A 1 0.41 7.67 -14.23
N ILE A 2 1.29 7.68 -13.23
CA ILE A 2 1.04 7.06 -11.90
C ILE A 2 0.77 8.12 -10.81
N SER A 3 1.43 9.28 -10.93
CA SER A 3 1.30 10.44 -10.02
C SER A 3 -0.08 11.09 -10.01
N ILE A 4 -0.80 11.06 -11.12
CA ILE A 4 -2.16 11.64 -11.25
C ILE A 4 -3.22 10.88 -10.44
N HIS A 5 -2.92 9.65 -10.01
CA HIS A 5 -3.81 8.81 -9.21
C HIS A 5 -3.26 8.53 -7.80
N GLY A 6 -2.33 9.37 -7.33
CA GLY A 6 -1.73 9.24 -5.99
C GLY A 6 -0.63 8.19 -5.88
N GLY A 7 -0.20 7.57 -6.99
CA GLY A 7 0.94 6.67 -7.00
C GLY A 7 2.26 7.44 -7.07
N MET A 8 3.29 6.98 -6.36
CA MET A 8 4.64 7.53 -6.46
C MET A 8 5.61 6.48 -7.01
N TYR A 9 6.36 6.84 -8.04
CA TYR A 9 7.48 6.02 -8.48
C TYR A 9 8.67 6.34 -7.59
N CYS A 10 9.08 5.38 -6.78
CA CYS A 10 10.21 5.54 -5.87
C CYS A 10 11.40 4.78 -6.44
N MET A 11 12.56 5.42 -6.52
CA MET A 11 13.81 4.68 -6.64
C MET A 11 14.03 3.90 -5.33
N PRO A 12 14.87 2.84 -5.32
CA PRO A 12 15.06 2.01 -4.12
C PRO A 12 15.41 2.77 -2.83
N ASN A 13 16.02 3.97 -2.96
CA ASN A 13 16.41 4.82 -1.82
C ASN A 13 15.47 6.01 -1.57
N ASP A 14 14.41 6.17 -2.39
CA ASP A 14 13.49 7.32 -2.33
C ASP A 14 12.11 6.93 -1.77
N LEU A 15 12.03 5.79 -1.09
CA LEU A 15 10.79 5.39 -0.43
C LEU A 15 10.52 6.30 0.77
N PRO A 16 9.26 6.76 0.96
CA PRO A 16 8.91 7.60 2.09
C PRO A 16 9.26 6.91 3.41
N GLU A 17 9.72 7.70 4.39
CA GLU A 17 9.95 7.17 5.72
C GLU A 17 8.67 6.53 6.27
N LYS A 18 8.82 5.38 6.94
CA LYS A 18 7.69 4.66 7.55
C LYS A 18 6.89 5.55 8.52
N SER A 19 7.55 6.51 9.16
CA SER A 19 6.96 7.51 10.06
C SER A 19 5.85 8.35 9.40
N PHE A 20 5.86 8.47 8.06
CA PHE A 20 4.81 9.18 7.31
C PHE A 20 3.54 8.35 7.11
N PHE A 21 3.57 7.05 7.46
CA PHE A 21 2.42 6.17 7.34
C PHE A 21 1.82 5.89 8.71
N VAL A 22 0.50 6.03 8.80
CA VAL A 22 -0.25 5.79 10.03
C VAL A 22 -0.53 4.30 10.17
N ALA A 23 0.03 3.66 11.20
CA ALA A 23 -0.27 2.27 11.52
C ALA A 23 -1.77 2.08 11.80
N GLY A 24 -2.36 1.02 11.24
CA GLY A 24 -3.79 0.71 11.39
C GLY A 24 -4.74 1.52 10.50
N ALA A 25 -4.20 2.45 9.68
CA ALA A 25 -4.93 2.98 8.54
C ALA A 25 -5.20 1.85 7.53
N ARG A 26 -6.39 1.81 6.93
CA ARG A 26 -6.80 0.73 6.04
C ARG A 26 -7.24 1.29 4.68
N PRO A 27 -6.85 0.65 3.56
CA PRO A 27 -7.28 1.12 2.25
C PRO A 27 -8.77 0.85 2.04
N TYR A 28 -9.47 1.83 1.46
CA TYR A 28 -10.89 1.70 1.13
C TYR A 28 -11.13 0.50 0.19
N LEU A 29 -12.18 -0.29 0.47
CA LEU A 29 -12.54 -1.56 -0.20
C LEU A 29 -11.55 -2.73 -0.02
N HIS A 30 -10.41 -2.55 0.65
CA HIS A 30 -9.45 -3.62 0.88
C HIS A 30 -8.92 -3.61 2.32
N ALA A 31 -9.82 -3.44 3.29
CA ALA A 31 -9.48 -3.17 4.69
C ALA A 31 -8.69 -4.28 5.41
N HIS A 32 -8.59 -5.47 4.80
CA HIS A 32 -7.77 -6.57 5.30
C HIS A 32 -6.27 -6.42 4.97
N LEU A 33 -5.90 -5.44 4.14
CA LEU A 33 -4.52 -5.21 3.67
C LEU A 33 -3.88 -3.99 4.35
N GLY A 34 -2.55 -3.94 4.28
CA GLY A 34 -1.77 -2.74 4.61
C GLY A 34 -1.97 -1.66 3.54
N PRO A 35 -2.09 -0.38 3.92
CA PRO A 35 -2.52 0.70 3.02
C PRO A 35 -1.51 1.09 1.94
N VAL A 36 -0.23 0.77 2.11
CA VAL A 36 0.83 1.13 1.15
C VAL A 36 1.17 -0.09 0.30
N PHE A 37 0.86 -0.01 -1.00
CA PHE A 37 1.16 -1.10 -1.93
C PHE A 37 2.55 -0.90 -2.53
N ILE A 38 3.44 -1.88 -2.34
CA ILE A 38 4.76 -1.92 -2.99
C ILE A 38 4.66 -2.89 -4.15
N LEU A 39 4.77 -2.35 -5.36
CA LEU A 39 4.81 -3.13 -6.59
C LEU A 39 6.27 -3.40 -6.94
N HIS A 40 6.62 -4.66 -7.18
CA HIS A 40 7.99 -5.06 -7.51
C HIS A 40 8.04 -6.09 -8.63
N ASP A 41 9.20 -6.22 -9.28
CA ASP A 41 9.43 -7.10 -10.43
C ASP A 41 9.74 -8.55 -10.05
N GLY A 42 9.71 -8.88 -8.76
CA GLY A 42 10.13 -10.17 -8.21
C GLY A 42 11.64 -10.39 -8.12
N ILE A 43 12.46 -9.44 -8.60
CA ILE A 43 13.93 -9.52 -8.62
C ILE A 43 14.50 -8.65 -7.50
N VAL A 44 13.96 -7.44 -7.31
CA VAL A 44 14.39 -6.52 -6.25
C VAL A 44 14.03 -7.10 -4.88
N ASN A 45 15.01 -7.11 -3.96
CA ASN A 45 14.77 -7.53 -2.59
C ASN A 45 13.91 -6.48 -1.86
N VAL A 46 12.75 -6.93 -1.40
CA VAL A 46 11.74 -6.13 -0.67
C VAL A 46 11.47 -6.71 0.72
N ASP A 47 12.35 -7.57 1.25
CA ASP A 47 12.15 -8.28 2.52
C ASP A 47 11.97 -7.34 3.72
N VAL A 48 12.62 -6.18 3.67
CA VAL A 48 12.52 -5.13 4.71
C VAL A 48 11.07 -4.73 4.98
N TYR A 49 10.19 -4.75 3.97
CA TYR A 49 8.78 -4.36 4.12
C TYR A 49 7.90 -5.48 4.68
N ARG A 50 8.35 -6.75 4.60
CA ARG A 50 7.58 -7.90 5.11
C ARG A 50 7.43 -7.90 6.62
N ALA A 51 8.31 -7.20 7.34
CA ALA A 51 8.25 -7.04 8.78
C ALA A 51 7.01 -6.23 9.24
N ASP A 52 6.38 -5.46 8.34
CA ASP A 52 5.34 -4.49 8.67
C ASP A 52 4.06 -4.66 7.83
N PRO A 53 3.36 -5.81 7.92
CA PRO A 53 2.18 -6.10 7.10
C PRO A 53 0.96 -5.22 7.41
N GLU A 54 0.92 -4.57 8.57
CA GLU A 54 -0.09 -3.57 8.93
C GLU A 54 0.08 -2.25 8.13
N VAL A 55 1.25 -2.04 7.52
CA VAL A 55 1.59 -0.84 6.75
C VAL A 55 1.73 -1.16 5.26
N TYR A 56 2.48 -2.21 4.93
CA TYR A 56 2.83 -2.54 3.56
C TYR A 56 2.10 -3.80 3.07
N THR A 57 1.60 -3.72 1.84
CA THR A 57 1.17 -4.88 1.06
C THR A 57 2.08 -5.04 -0.15
N LEU A 58 2.63 -6.22 -0.33
CA LEU A 58 3.55 -6.50 -1.43
C LEU A 58 2.81 -7.18 -2.58
N PHE A 59 3.05 -6.72 -3.78
CA PHE A 59 2.61 -7.38 -5.00
C PHE A 59 3.74 -7.41 -6.03
N THR A 60 3.87 -8.53 -6.72
CA THR A 60 4.45 -8.50 -8.06
C THR A 60 3.50 -7.82 -9.04
N ASP A 61 4.01 -7.38 -10.20
CA ASP A 61 3.17 -6.79 -11.25
C ASP A 61 1.99 -7.71 -11.65
N VAL A 62 2.25 -9.02 -11.71
CA VAL A 62 1.24 -10.04 -12.07
C VAL A 62 0.20 -10.19 -10.95
N GLU A 63 0.63 -10.23 -9.70
CA GLU A 63 -0.29 -10.34 -8.55
C GLU A 63 -1.15 -9.09 -8.41
N PHE A 64 -0.58 -7.90 -8.63
CA PHE A 64 -1.34 -6.65 -8.59
C PHE A 64 -2.40 -6.59 -9.70
N ALA A 65 -2.05 -6.99 -10.92
CA ALA A 65 -3.00 -7.07 -12.01
C ALA A 65 -4.15 -8.03 -11.71
N ALA A 66 -3.84 -9.24 -11.20
CA ALA A 66 -4.85 -10.21 -10.80
C ALA A 66 -5.74 -9.69 -9.67
N PHE A 67 -5.15 -9.05 -8.65
CA PHE A 67 -5.85 -8.43 -7.53
C PHE A 67 -6.87 -7.38 -8.00
N MET A 68 -6.44 -6.46 -8.87
CA MET A 68 -7.30 -5.41 -9.43
C MET A 68 -8.46 -5.99 -10.27
N LEU A 69 -8.20 -7.07 -11.02
CA LEU A 69 -9.21 -7.73 -11.86
C LEU A 69 -10.21 -8.55 -11.04
N MET A 70 -9.79 -9.15 -9.93
CA MET A 70 -10.64 -9.97 -9.06
C MET A 70 -11.76 -9.16 -8.39
N ARG A 71 -11.54 -7.85 -8.17
CA ARG A 71 -12.47 -6.94 -7.47
C ARG A 71 -12.97 -7.48 -6.12
N GLY A 72 -12.10 -8.14 -5.36
CA GLY A 72 -12.43 -8.61 -4.02
C GLY A 72 -12.60 -7.44 -3.06
N ILE A 73 -13.83 -7.17 -2.60
CA ILE A 73 -14.16 -6.02 -1.74
C ILE A 73 -14.26 -6.45 -0.28
N TYR A 74 -13.52 -5.75 0.57
CA TYR A 74 -13.51 -5.85 2.03
C TYR A 74 -13.57 -4.44 2.61
N VAL A 75 -14.77 -4.01 2.96
CA VAL A 75 -15.02 -2.67 3.50
C VAL A 75 -14.61 -2.61 4.97
N ASP A 76 -14.01 -1.50 5.39
CA ASP A 76 -13.79 -1.22 6.81
C ASP A 76 -15.13 -0.83 7.46
N THR A 77 -15.57 -1.61 8.44
CA THR A 77 -16.85 -1.41 9.13
C THR A 77 -16.70 -0.83 10.54
N ARG A 78 -15.52 -0.33 10.89
CA ARG A 78 -15.31 0.39 12.16
C ARG A 78 -16.11 1.70 12.16
N ASP A 79 -16.64 2.08 13.32
CA ASP A 79 -17.42 3.33 13.46
C ASP A 79 -16.60 4.60 13.20
N ASP A 80 -15.29 4.56 13.45
CA ASP A 80 -14.34 5.66 13.22
C ASP A 80 -13.06 5.12 12.54
N PRO A 81 -13.06 4.94 11.20
CA PRO A 81 -11.93 4.37 10.48
C PRO A 81 -10.78 5.39 10.36
N ILE A 82 -9.58 4.94 10.71
CA ILE A 82 -8.36 5.75 10.56
C ILE A 82 -8.12 6.00 9.07
N SER A 83 -8.21 7.27 8.66
CA SER A 83 -7.95 7.70 7.29
C SER A 83 -6.46 7.85 7.02
N LEU A 84 -6.06 7.61 5.78
CA LEU A 84 -4.70 7.87 5.31
C LEU A 84 -4.48 9.38 5.20
N SER A 85 -3.70 9.95 6.12
CA SER A 85 -3.10 11.26 5.95
C SER A 85 -1.68 11.07 5.45
N LEU A 86 -1.43 11.40 4.18
CA LEU A 86 -0.08 11.67 3.71
C LEU A 86 0.31 13.02 4.33
N GLY A 87 1.37 13.05 5.14
CA GLY A 87 1.90 14.28 5.77
C GLY A 87 2.51 15.27 4.78
N LEU A 88 1.86 15.53 3.66
CA LEU A 88 2.21 16.58 2.72
C LEU A 88 1.50 17.86 3.17
N ALA A 89 2.21 18.66 3.97
CA ALA A 89 1.93 20.08 4.19
C ALA A 89 2.56 20.91 3.06
#